data_AF-A0AAE3LHW8-F1
#
_entry.id   AF-A0AAE3LHW8-F1
#
_cell.length_a   1.000
_cell.length_b   1.000
_cell.length_c   1.000
_cell.angle_alpha   90.00
_cell.angle_beta   90.00
_cell.angle_gamma   90.00
#
_symmetry.space_group_name_H-M   'P 1'
#
loop_
_entity.id
_entity.type
_entity.pdbx_description
1 polymer ?
#
loop_
_entity_poly.entity_id
_entity_poly.type
_entity_poly.pdbx_seq_one_letter_code
_entity_poly.pdbx_strand_id
1 'polypeptide(L)'
;MDASGSTPPDPDESATSGDEPGDESSVEDGELSTEQLRERVEQKYDFDDFGPRDMAEMTAEEWEVAFDADSWITGQELLDRVEADLKQRVLDRDAFARIERGEDYLLAYSETGFALVYPDGSVEGEGTVLRDVKPVIALCSMDDYDAPDVPDGEILPEPQDVPEGGSELGNLMVQAIAIVQLLAGVILLGAGIVLGMEPIPLVAGLGFLVIGVGLLFVVANARLSDRFRSEEFRDRLRAVNVGGERPDFLPVDEDGNLTSDRSDGERETVLPPSEHDE
;
A
#
# COMPACT_ATOMS: atom_id res chain seq x y z
N MET A 1 23.03 -51.28 -35.80
CA MET A 1 22.31 -52.56 -35.89
C MET A 1 20.86 -52.28 -35.54
N ASP A 2 20.02 -52.15 -36.57
CA ASP A 2 18.70 -52.81 -36.75
C ASP A 2 17.67 -52.83 -35.59
N ALA A 3 16.34 -52.72 -35.79
CA ALA A 3 15.49 -52.33 -36.93
C ALA A 3 13.99 -52.31 -36.48
N SER A 4 13.07 -51.89 -37.38
CA SER A 4 11.57 -51.88 -37.27
C SER A 4 10.98 -50.72 -36.44
N GLY A 5 9.83 -50.09 -36.74
CA GLY A 5 8.67 -50.39 -37.63
C GLY A 5 7.36 -50.18 -36.81
N SER A 6 6.20 -49.69 -37.28
CA SER A 6 5.65 -49.43 -38.63
C SER A 6 4.42 -48.48 -38.61
N THR A 7 3.91 -48.14 -39.81
CA THR A 7 2.70 -47.35 -40.21
C THR A 7 1.92 -48.20 -41.26
N PRO A 8 0.58 -48.14 -41.58
CA PRO A 8 -0.47 -47.06 -41.54
C PRO A 8 -1.74 -47.52 -40.73
N PRO A 9 -3.05 -47.10 -40.90
CA PRO A 9 -3.69 -46.21 -41.91
C PRO A 9 -4.84 -45.23 -41.53
N ASP A 10 -5.18 -44.39 -42.52
CA ASP A 10 -6.43 -43.66 -42.86
C ASP A 10 -7.76 -44.47 -42.71
N PRO A 11 -9.00 -43.87 -42.67
CA PRO A 11 -9.48 -42.91 -43.69
C PRO A 11 -10.66 -41.91 -43.42
N ASP A 12 -10.91 -41.11 -44.47
CA ASP A 12 -12.22 -40.75 -45.09
C ASP A 12 -13.03 -39.47 -44.74
N GLU A 13 -13.74 -39.00 -45.78
CA GLU A 13 -14.44 -37.72 -45.91
C GLU A 13 -15.90 -37.74 -45.39
N SER A 14 -16.44 -36.59 -44.96
CA SER A 14 -17.81 -36.14 -45.32
C SER A 14 -18.11 -34.71 -44.87
N ALA A 15 -18.68 -33.91 -45.76
CA ALA A 15 -19.07 -32.52 -45.52
C ALA A 15 -20.50 -32.36 -44.96
N THR A 16 -20.76 -31.25 -44.26
CA THR A 16 -22.04 -30.54 -44.38
C THR A 16 -21.86 -29.05 -44.06
N SER A 17 -22.51 -28.18 -44.84
CA SER A 17 -22.46 -26.73 -44.65
C SER A 17 -23.50 -26.28 -43.64
N GLY A 18 -23.15 -25.31 -42.80
CA GLY A 18 -24.08 -24.51 -41.99
C GLY A 18 -23.77 -23.04 -42.23
N ASP A 19 -24.62 -22.39 -43.01
CA ASP A 19 -24.58 -20.96 -43.33
C ASP A 19 -25.52 -20.24 -42.36
N GLU A 20 -25.04 -19.25 -41.60
CA GLU A 20 -25.79 -18.14 -41.00
C GLU A 20 -24.79 -17.15 -40.33
N PRO A 21 -25.15 -15.87 -40.16
CA PRO A 21 -24.39 -14.81 -40.82
C PRO A 21 -23.27 -14.20 -39.98
N GLY A 22 -22.31 -13.59 -40.68
CA GLY A 22 -21.35 -12.68 -40.06
C GLY A 22 -22.06 -11.45 -39.52
N ASP A 23 -21.92 -11.21 -38.22
CA ASP A 23 -22.02 -9.86 -37.67
C ASP A 23 -20.74 -9.13 -38.08
N GLU A 24 -20.76 -8.54 -39.28
CA GLU A 24 -19.73 -7.63 -39.75
C GLU A 24 -19.86 -6.29 -39.01
N SER A 25 -19.66 -6.34 -37.69
CA SER A 25 -19.21 -5.20 -36.88
C SER A 25 -17.77 -4.86 -37.25
N SER A 26 -17.54 -4.57 -38.54
CA SER A 26 -16.37 -3.89 -39.04
C SER A 26 -16.43 -2.45 -38.55
N VAL A 27 -16.12 -2.28 -37.26
CA VAL A 27 -15.66 -0.99 -36.73
C VAL A 27 -14.49 -0.59 -37.62
N GLU A 28 -14.57 0.59 -38.21
CA GLU A 28 -13.52 1.08 -39.08
C GLU A 28 -12.20 1.12 -38.29
N ASP A 29 -11.20 0.35 -38.73
CA ASP A 29 -9.78 0.54 -38.39
C ASP A 29 -9.26 1.85 -39.04
N GLY A 30 -9.98 2.96 -38.78
CA GLY A 30 -9.42 4.29 -38.85
C GLY A 30 -8.72 4.52 -37.53
N GLU A 31 -7.45 4.92 -37.59
CA GLU A 31 -6.63 5.30 -36.43
C GLU A 31 -7.44 6.20 -35.48
N LEU A 32 -7.93 5.62 -34.38
CA LEU A 32 -8.60 6.37 -33.33
C LEU A 32 -7.57 7.32 -32.73
N SER A 33 -7.96 8.57 -32.48
CA SER A 33 -7.11 9.44 -31.68
C SER A 33 -6.94 8.85 -30.28
N THR A 34 -5.78 9.07 -29.65
CA THR A 34 -5.46 8.55 -28.30
C THR A 34 -6.60 8.81 -27.30
N GLU A 35 -7.18 10.01 -27.31
CA GLU A 35 -8.32 10.39 -26.49
C GLU A 35 -9.58 9.52 -26.72
N GLN A 36 -9.86 9.16 -27.97
CA GLN A 36 -10.99 8.28 -28.32
C GLN A 36 -10.72 6.82 -27.95
N LEU A 37 -9.45 6.41 -27.94
CA LEU A 37 -9.04 5.10 -27.43
C LEU A 37 -9.18 5.08 -25.89
N ARG A 38 -8.81 6.16 -25.19
CA ARG A 38 -8.97 6.32 -23.74
C ARG A 38 -10.43 6.18 -23.30
N GLU A 39 -11.31 7.00 -23.87
CA GLU A 39 -12.76 6.96 -23.58
C GLU A 39 -13.36 5.57 -23.88
N ARG A 40 -12.80 4.84 -24.86
CA ARG A 40 -13.24 3.47 -25.20
C ARG A 40 -12.74 2.41 -24.21
N VAL A 41 -11.53 2.56 -23.68
CA VAL A 41 -10.95 1.66 -22.68
C VAL A 41 -11.66 1.84 -21.34
N GLU A 42 -11.92 3.07 -20.91
CA GLU A 42 -12.74 3.41 -19.72
C GLU A 42 -14.18 2.85 -19.81
N GLN A 43 -14.75 2.73 -21.01
CA GLN A 43 -16.05 2.09 -21.22
C GLN A 43 -15.98 0.55 -21.26
N LYS A 44 -14.82 -0.02 -21.55
CA LYS A 44 -14.61 -1.47 -21.74
C LYS A 44 -14.22 -2.18 -20.44
N TYR A 45 -13.49 -1.50 -19.56
CA TYR A 45 -12.96 -2.06 -18.32
C TYR A 45 -13.46 -1.29 -17.09
N ASP A 46 -13.76 -2.03 -16.02
CA ASP A 46 -14.01 -1.46 -14.70
C ASP A 46 -12.67 -1.38 -13.95
N PHE A 47 -12.13 -0.18 -13.80
CA PHE A 47 -10.83 0.02 -13.15
C PHE A 47 -10.86 -0.24 -11.63
N ASP A 48 -12.03 -0.20 -10.98
CA ASP A 48 -12.19 -0.48 -9.55
C ASP A 48 -12.11 -1.99 -9.21
N ASP A 49 -12.44 -2.88 -10.16
CA ASP A 49 -12.35 -4.35 -10.04
C ASP A 49 -11.38 -4.96 -11.08
N PHE A 50 -10.39 -4.19 -11.53
CA PHE A 50 -9.45 -4.59 -12.58
C PHE A 50 -8.47 -5.68 -12.12
N GLY A 51 -8.47 -6.83 -12.82
CA GLY A 51 -7.72 -8.01 -12.41
C GLY A 51 -6.69 -8.53 -13.43
N PRO A 52 -5.91 -9.57 -13.06
CA PRO A 52 -4.94 -10.21 -13.95
C PRO A 52 -5.53 -10.87 -15.19
N ARG A 53 -6.86 -10.97 -15.27
CA ARG A 53 -7.56 -11.46 -16.46
C ARG A 53 -7.75 -10.34 -17.48
N ASP A 54 -8.20 -9.19 -17.00
CA ASP A 54 -8.45 -7.98 -17.79
C ASP A 54 -7.13 -7.49 -18.42
N MET A 55 -6.05 -7.50 -17.61
CA MET A 55 -4.66 -7.31 -18.07
C MET A 55 -4.25 -8.20 -19.25
N ALA A 56 -4.77 -9.44 -19.32
CA ALA A 56 -4.45 -10.40 -20.38
C ALA A 56 -5.40 -10.34 -21.59
N GLU A 57 -6.55 -9.64 -21.45
CA GLU A 57 -7.52 -9.39 -22.51
C GLU A 57 -7.30 -8.00 -23.18
N MET A 58 -6.48 -7.14 -22.58
CA MET A 58 -6.13 -5.78 -23.00
C MET A 58 -4.99 -5.75 -24.03
N THR A 59 -5.15 -4.99 -25.11
CA THR A 59 -4.10 -4.85 -26.14
C THR A 59 -2.99 -3.89 -25.69
N ALA A 60 -1.83 -3.90 -26.37
CA ALA A 60 -0.74 -2.97 -26.06
C ALA A 60 -1.14 -1.49 -26.25
N GLU A 61 -1.95 -1.18 -27.26
CA GLU A 61 -2.44 0.18 -27.53
C GLU A 61 -3.50 0.61 -26.50
N GLU A 62 -4.33 -0.31 -26.02
CA GLU A 62 -5.25 -0.05 -24.91
C GLU A 62 -4.47 0.18 -23.60
N TRP A 63 -3.41 -0.60 -23.35
CA TRP A 63 -2.51 -0.46 -22.20
C TRP A 63 -1.83 0.91 -22.15
N GLU A 64 -1.21 1.32 -23.26
CA GLU A 64 -0.47 2.59 -23.37
C GLU A 64 -1.37 3.79 -23.04
N VAL A 65 -2.61 3.78 -23.51
CA VAL A 65 -3.53 4.91 -23.34
C VAL A 65 -4.20 4.93 -21.96
N ALA A 66 -4.36 3.77 -21.32
CA ALA A 66 -4.86 3.65 -19.95
C ALA A 66 -3.81 3.95 -18.87
N PHE A 67 -2.56 3.61 -19.13
CA PHE A 67 -1.43 3.77 -18.21
C PHE A 67 -0.35 4.66 -18.83
N ASP A 68 -0.81 5.79 -19.38
CA ASP A 68 -0.02 6.82 -20.06
C ASP A 68 1.05 7.39 -19.14
N ALA A 69 2.31 7.07 -19.41
CA ALA A 69 3.45 7.50 -18.60
C ALA A 69 3.64 9.03 -18.60
N ASP A 70 3.27 9.71 -19.68
CA ASP A 70 3.39 11.17 -19.80
C ASP A 70 2.28 11.90 -19.02
N SER A 71 1.23 11.18 -18.59
CA SER A 71 0.21 11.71 -17.66
C SER A 71 0.68 11.73 -16.20
N TRP A 72 1.82 11.11 -15.88
CA TRP A 72 2.29 11.00 -14.51
C TRP A 72 3.05 12.24 -14.06
N ILE A 73 2.73 12.70 -12.85
CA ILE A 73 3.30 13.91 -12.27
C ILE A 73 4.74 13.64 -11.83
N THR A 74 5.64 14.48 -12.35
CA THR A 74 7.08 14.47 -12.12
C THR A 74 7.55 15.88 -11.75
N GLY A 75 8.85 16.11 -11.71
CA GLY A 75 9.43 17.41 -11.39
C GLY A 75 9.30 17.76 -9.90
N GLN A 76 9.25 19.07 -9.62
CA GLN A 76 9.12 19.57 -8.24
C GLN A 76 7.74 19.28 -7.63
N GLU A 77 6.69 19.19 -8.47
CA GLU A 77 5.33 18.89 -8.01
C GLU A 77 5.22 17.48 -7.42
N LEU A 78 5.87 16.48 -8.05
CA LEU A 78 6.01 15.14 -7.48
C LEU A 78 6.69 15.19 -6.10
N LEU A 79 7.79 15.92 -5.98
CA LEU A 79 8.53 16.02 -4.72
C LEU A 79 7.72 16.71 -3.62
N ASP A 80 6.93 17.73 -3.95
CA ASP A 80 6.05 18.42 -3.01
C ASP A 80 4.91 17.48 -2.53
N ARG A 81 4.33 16.68 -3.43
CA ARG A 81 3.30 15.67 -3.11
C ARG A 81 3.86 14.52 -2.27
N VAL A 82 5.05 14.01 -2.61
CA VAL A 82 5.75 12.97 -1.82
C VAL A 82 6.15 13.50 -0.45
N GLU A 83 6.63 14.75 -0.35
CA GLU A 83 6.92 15.39 0.94
C GLU A 83 5.66 15.44 1.82
N ALA A 84 4.52 15.82 1.24
CA ALA A 84 3.25 15.92 1.93
C ALA A 84 2.73 14.56 2.46
N ASP A 85 2.69 13.51 1.62
CA ASP A 85 2.23 12.19 2.04
C ASP A 85 3.20 11.52 3.05
N LEU A 86 4.52 11.65 2.86
CA LEU A 86 5.48 11.14 3.85
C LEU A 86 5.33 11.84 5.21
N LYS A 87 5.12 13.16 5.21
CA LYS A 87 4.82 13.95 6.42
C LYS A 87 3.55 13.45 7.12
N GLN A 88 2.49 13.19 6.37
CA GLN A 88 1.25 12.63 6.92
C GLN A 88 1.48 11.23 7.53
N ARG A 89 2.22 10.34 6.86
CA ARG A 89 2.58 9.02 7.40
C ARG A 89 3.43 9.07 8.66
N VAL A 90 4.27 10.10 8.82
CA VAL A 90 5.05 10.34 10.05
C VAL A 90 4.13 10.80 11.19
N LEU A 91 3.12 11.63 10.91
CA LEU A 91 2.08 12.01 11.89
C LEU A 91 1.24 10.80 12.34
N ASP A 92 0.82 9.96 11.39
CA ASP A 92 0.02 8.75 11.63
C ASP A 92 0.84 7.58 12.19
N ARG A 93 2.18 7.69 12.15
CA ARG A 93 3.19 6.71 12.66
C ARG A 93 3.29 5.43 11.83
N ASP A 94 2.91 5.52 10.56
CA ASP A 94 3.08 4.44 9.59
C ASP A 94 4.47 4.47 8.93
N ALA A 95 5.19 5.60 9.00
CA ALA A 95 6.59 5.74 8.59
C ALA A 95 7.47 6.38 9.68
N PHE A 96 8.77 6.06 9.68
CA PHE A 96 9.76 6.56 10.63
C PHE A 96 10.92 7.25 9.89
N ALA A 97 10.73 8.49 9.48
CA ALA A 97 11.76 9.28 8.83
C ALA A 97 11.72 10.76 9.23
N ARG A 98 12.90 11.38 9.37
CA ARG A 98 13.07 12.83 9.22
C ARG A 98 13.04 13.14 7.73
N ILE A 99 12.34 14.21 7.36
CA ILE A 99 12.09 14.58 5.96
C ILE A 99 12.72 15.97 5.75
N GLU A 100 13.62 16.07 4.79
CA GLU A 100 14.38 17.29 4.48
C GLU A 100 14.34 17.54 2.96
N ARG A 101 14.01 18.79 2.58
CA ARG A 101 13.88 19.22 1.20
C ARG A 101 15.20 19.84 0.71
N GLY A 102 15.78 19.28 -0.36
CA GLY A 102 16.88 19.88 -1.11
C GLY A 102 16.36 20.66 -2.33
N GLU A 103 17.27 21.29 -3.07
CA GLU A 103 16.92 22.02 -4.31
C GLU A 103 16.31 21.08 -5.37
N ASP A 104 16.98 19.96 -5.65
CA ASP A 104 16.58 18.97 -6.67
C ASP A 104 16.39 17.56 -6.09
N TYR A 105 16.07 17.43 -4.79
CA TYR A 105 15.78 16.14 -4.16
C TYR A 105 14.93 16.28 -2.89
N LEU A 106 14.34 15.18 -2.45
CA LEU A 106 13.72 15.00 -1.13
C LEU A 106 14.44 13.87 -0.39
N LEU A 107 14.95 14.16 0.81
CA LEU A 107 15.67 13.21 1.65
C LEU A 107 14.78 12.77 2.83
N ALA A 108 14.49 11.47 2.90
CA ALA A 108 13.88 10.81 4.04
C ALA A 108 14.93 9.94 4.75
N TYR A 109 15.11 10.06 6.07
CA TYR A 109 16.08 9.23 6.80
C TYR A 109 15.71 8.85 8.24
N SER A 110 16.30 7.75 8.69
CA SER A 110 16.14 7.17 10.02
C SER A 110 17.50 6.95 10.68
N GLU A 111 17.53 6.29 11.83
CA GLU A 111 18.77 5.81 12.47
C GLU A 111 19.52 4.70 11.69
N THR A 112 18.86 4.01 10.74
CA THR A 112 19.39 2.76 10.13
C THR A 112 19.21 2.65 8.61
N GLY A 113 18.77 3.72 7.96
CA GLY A 113 18.56 3.75 6.50
C GLY A 113 17.95 5.06 6.04
N PHE A 114 17.99 5.29 4.73
CA PHE A 114 17.54 6.53 4.08
C PHE A 114 16.92 6.24 2.71
N ALA A 115 16.23 7.23 2.17
CA ALA A 115 15.80 7.30 0.79
C ALA A 115 15.99 8.74 0.29
N LEU A 116 16.48 8.90 -0.93
CA LEU A 116 16.71 10.17 -1.59
C LEU A 116 15.97 10.13 -2.92
N VAL A 117 14.89 10.90 -3.00
CA VAL A 117 13.94 10.93 -4.12
C VAL A 117 14.28 12.10 -5.03
N TYR A 118 14.29 11.84 -6.33
CA TYR A 118 14.59 12.84 -7.37
C TYR A 118 13.33 13.25 -8.14
N PRO A 119 13.37 14.36 -8.90
CA PRO A 119 12.19 14.89 -9.60
C PRO A 119 11.66 13.96 -10.71
N ASP A 120 12.51 13.08 -11.25
CA ASP A 120 12.15 12.03 -12.24
C ASP A 120 11.45 10.82 -11.60
N GLY A 121 11.21 10.84 -10.28
CA GLY A 121 10.67 9.69 -9.54
C GLY A 121 11.67 8.54 -9.38
N SER A 122 12.96 8.75 -9.69
CA SER A 122 14.01 7.83 -9.28
C SER A 122 14.33 7.96 -7.79
N VAL A 123 14.81 6.88 -7.18
CA VAL A 123 15.16 6.84 -5.77
C VAL A 123 16.47 6.09 -5.52
N GLU A 124 17.32 6.67 -4.68
CA GLU A 124 18.48 6.02 -4.07
C GLU A 124 18.17 5.74 -2.59
N GLY A 125 18.72 4.68 -2.00
CA GLY A 125 18.59 4.49 -0.55
C GLY A 125 18.91 3.10 -0.05
N GLU A 126 18.67 2.89 1.24
CA GLU A 126 18.81 1.60 1.90
C GLU A 126 17.87 1.44 3.10
N GLY A 127 17.65 0.19 3.50
CA GLY A 127 16.83 -0.15 4.68
C GLY A 127 15.33 -0.02 4.46
N THR A 128 14.59 0.15 5.56
CA THR A 128 13.11 0.22 5.52
C THR A 128 12.60 1.51 4.90
N VAL A 129 13.33 2.63 5.06
CA VAL A 129 12.92 3.93 4.52
C VAL A 129 12.75 3.87 2.99
N LEU A 130 13.70 3.28 2.26
CA LEU A 130 13.57 3.04 0.81
C LEU A 130 12.32 2.22 0.46
N ARG A 131 12.03 1.17 1.24
CA ARG A 131 10.87 0.30 1.00
C ARG A 131 9.55 1.04 1.23
N ASP A 132 9.49 1.93 2.21
CA ASP A 132 8.29 2.65 2.60
C ASP A 132 8.04 3.87 1.69
N VAL A 133 9.09 4.47 1.12
CA VAL A 133 9.03 5.62 0.20
C VAL A 133 8.63 5.23 -1.24
N LYS A 134 9.06 4.07 -1.75
CA LYS A 134 8.72 3.65 -3.14
C LYS A 134 7.22 3.64 -3.46
N PRO A 135 6.32 3.07 -2.62
CA PRO A 135 4.88 3.15 -2.86
C PRO A 135 4.33 4.58 -2.83
N VAL A 136 4.96 5.48 -2.08
CA VAL A 136 4.54 6.89 -1.99
C VAL A 136 4.84 7.62 -3.28
N ILE A 137 6.04 7.42 -3.86
CA ILE A 137 6.40 7.99 -5.17
C ILE A 137 5.37 7.57 -6.23
N ALA A 138 5.08 6.27 -6.32
CA ALA A 138 4.14 5.72 -7.30
C ALA A 138 2.68 6.17 -7.11
N LEU A 139 2.26 6.51 -5.89
CA LEU A 139 0.93 7.11 -5.65
C LEU A 139 0.92 8.61 -5.97
N CYS A 140 1.96 9.33 -5.55
CA CYS A 140 2.08 10.78 -5.75
C CYS A 140 2.35 11.18 -7.21
N SER A 141 2.74 10.24 -8.07
CA SER A 141 2.84 10.45 -9.51
C SER A 141 1.51 10.29 -10.25
N MET A 142 0.45 9.74 -9.62
CA MET A 142 -0.87 9.62 -10.25
C MET A 142 -1.64 10.94 -10.15
N ASP A 143 -2.25 11.43 -11.24
CA ASP A 143 -3.05 12.66 -11.23
C ASP A 143 -4.24 12.55 -10.24
N ASP A 144 -4.99 11.44 -10.31
CA ASP A 144 -6.17 11.16 -9.47
C ASP A 144 -5.90 11.03 -7.96
N TYR A 145 -4.65 10.91 -7.53
CA TYR A 145 -4.31 10.76 -6.11
C TYR A 145 -4.20 12.13 -5.41
N ASP A 146 -5.17 12.47 -4.57
CA ASP A 146 -5.12 13.72 -3.80
C ASP A 146 -4.14 13.61 -2.60
N ALA A 147 -3.03 14.35 -2.65
CA ALA A 147 -2.01 14.33 -1.60
C ALA A 147 -2.46 15.16 -0.38
N PRO A 148 -2.22 14.72 0.86
CA PRO A 148 -2.79 15.36 2.05
C PRO A 148 -2.19 16.75 2.33
N ASP A 149 -3.06 17.75 2.53
CA ASP A 149 -2.70 19.10 3.02
C ASP A 149 -2.04 19.03 4.42
N VAL A 150 -0.70 19.02 4.47
CA VAL A 150 0.08 19.09 5.72
C VAL A 150 0.76 20.45 5.90
N PRO A 151 0.98 20.93 7.15
CA PRO A 151 1.64 22.21 7.38
C PRO A 151 3.10 22.26 6.89
N ASP A 152 3.55 23.42 6.40
CA ASP A 152 4.96 23.64 6.10
C ASP A 152 5.84 23.57 7.37
N GLY A 153 7.03 22.98 7.25
CA GLY A 153 8.03 22.90 8.30
C GLY A 153 8.41 21.49 8.77
N GLU A 154 9.10 21.43 9.90
CA GLU A 154 9.59 20.19 10.52
C GLU A 154 8.49 19.55 11.38
N ILE A 155 7.96 18.41 10.92
CA ILE A 155 6.75 17.78 11.47
C ILE A 155 7.04 16.70 12.52
N LEU A 156 8.31 16.29 12.71
CA LEU A 156 8.67 15.30 13.72
C LEU A 156 8.13 15.71 15.10
N PRO A 157 7.17 14.96 15.68
CA PRO A 157 6.66 15.28 17.01
C PRO A 157 7.80 15.17 18.01
N GLU A 158 7.87 16.07 19.00
CA GLU A 158 8.78 15.84 20.11
C GLU A 158 8.38 14.50 20.80
N PRO A 159 9.32 13.65 21.25
CA PRO A 159 8.99 12.31 21.78
C PRO A 159 7.92 12.31 22.89
N GLN A 160 7.84 13.39 23.66
CA GLN A 160 6.82 13.65 24.69
C GLN A 160 5.40 13.89 24.14
N ASP A 161 5.28 14.47 22.95
CA ASP A 161 4.00 14.88 22.35
C ASP A 161 3.32 13.78 21.53
N VAL A 162 3.87 12.56 21.58
CA VAL A 162 3.31 11.36 20.97
C VAL A 162 2.22 10.76 21.89
N PRO A 163 0.90 10.94 21.62
CA PRO A 163 -0.16 10.37 22.45
C PRO A 163 -0.15 8.83 22.44
N GLU A 164 -0.56 8.21 23.54
CA GLU A 164 -0.33 6.78 23.81
C GLU A 164 -1.29 5.79 23.10
N GLY A 165 -2.06 6.25 22.11
CA GLY A 165 -2.80 5.38 21.20
C GLY A 165 -3.91 6.09 20.41
N GLY A 166 -4.08 5.73 19.13
CA GLY A 166 -5.21 6.16 18.28
C GLY A 166 -6.39 5.19 18.25
N SER A 167 -6.17 3.93 18.65
CA SER A 167 -7.15 2.82 18.59
C SER A 167 -8.18 2.80 19.73
N GLU A 168 -8.11 3.75 20.66
CA GLU A 168 -8.70 3.63 21.99
C GLU A 168 -10.23 3.50 21.97
N LEU A 169 -10.91 4.17 21.04
CA LEU A 169 -12.37 4.06 20.84
C LEU A 169 -12.81 2.67 20.32
N GLY A 170 -12.07 2.10 19.37
CA GLY A 170 -12.36 0.76 18.83
C GLY A 170 -12.16 -0.32 19.90
N ASN A 171 -11.04 -0.23 20.62
CA ASN A 171 -10.75 -1.10 21.76
C ASN A 171 -11.81 -0.98 22.87
N LEU A 172 -12.28 0.24 23.18
CA LEU A 172 -13.35 0.48 24.15
C LEU A 172 -14.68 -0.14 23.72
N MET A 173 -15.04 -0.07 22.43
CA MET A 173 -16.26 -0.71 21.91
C MET A 173 -16.21 -2.23 22.06
N VAL A 174 -15.12 -2.87 21.64
CA VAL A 174 -14.94 -4.33 21.77
C VAL A 174 -14.90 -4.75 23.24
N GLN A 175 -14.25 -3.97 24.10
CA GLN A 175 -14.23 -4.21 25.54
C GLN A 175 -15.63 -4.08 26.17
N ALA A 176 -16.44 -3.10 25.77
CA ALA A 176 -17.81 -2.94 26.26
C ALA A 176 -18.69 -4.14 25.86
N ILE A 177 -18.60 -4.60 24.60
CA ILE A 177 -19.27 -5.81 24.13
C ILE A 177 -18.82 -7.02 24.96
N ALA A 178 -17.52 -7.19 25.18
CA ALA A 178 -16.97 -8.29 25.97
C ALA A 178 -17.49 -8.29 27.42
N ILE A 179 -17.57 -7.13 28.07
CA ILE A 179 -18.12 -7.00 29.44
C ILE A 179 -19.61 -7.39 29.46
N VAL A 180 -20.41 -6.91 28.51
CA VAL A 180 -21.84 -7.27 28.41
C VAL A 180 -21.99 -8.78 28.15
N GLN A 181 -21.16 -9.36 27.29
CA GLN A 181 -21.13 -10.79 26.98
C GLN A 181 -20.81 -11.64 28.23
N LEU A 182 -19.83 -11.22 29.03
CA LEU A 182 -19.48 -11.88 30.30
C LEU A 182 -20.62 -11.79 31.33
N LEU A 183 -21.24 -10.61 31.48
CA LEU A 183 -22.39 -10.41 32.38
C LEU A 183 -23.58 -11.29 31.95
N ALA A 184 -23.89 -11.32 30.65
CA ALA A 184 -24.93 -12.19 30.09
C ALA A 184 -24.62 -13.67 30.39
N GLY A 185 -23.37 -14.12 30.19
CA GLY A 185 -22.93 -15.47 30.50
C GLY A 185 -23.09 -15.85 31.97
N VAL A 186 -22.65 -14.99 32.90
CA VAL A 186 -22.82 -15.19 34.35
C VAL A 186 -24.30 -15.24 34.73
N ILE A 187 -25.14 -14.35 34.19
CA ILE A 187 -26.58 -14.33 34.44
C ILE A 187 -27.26 -15.61 33.94
N LEU A 188 -26.91 -16.09 32.74
CA LEU A 188 -27.44 -17.32 32.14
C LEU A 188 -27.06 -18.57 32.93
N LEU A 189 -25.79 -18.68 33.34
CA LEU A 189 -25.31 -19.78 34.20
C LEU A 189 -26.01 -19.75 35.56
N GLY A 190 -26.06 -18.59 36.21
CA GLY A 190 -26.70 -18.40 37.51
C GLY A 190 -28.19 -18.74 37.47
N ALA A 191 -28.91 -18.25 36.46
CA ALA A 191 -30.31 -18.57 36.25
C ALA A 191 -30.52 -20.08 36.01
N GLY A 192 -29.68 -20.71 35.18
CA GLY A 192 -29.74 -22.14 34.91
C GLY A 192 -29.62 -22.99 36.17
N ILE A 193 -28.68 -22.65 37.05
CA ILE A 193 -28.44 -23.34 38.32
C ILE A 193 -29.57 -23.09 39.32
N VAL A 194 -29.97 -21.82 39.52
CA VAL A 194 -30.93 -21.43 40.56
C VAL A 194 -32.36 -21.86 40.23
N LEU A 195 -32.76 -21.79 38.97
CA LEU A 195 -34.10 -22.19 38.51
C LEU A 195 -34.19 -23.67 38.13
N GLY A 196 -33.07 -24.41 38.16
CA GLY A 196 -33.02 -25.83 37.78
C GLY A 196 -33.40 -26.08 36.32
N MET A 197 -32.97 -25.20 35.41
CA MET A 197 -33.30 -25.31 33.98
C MET A 197 -32.56 -26.46 33.30
N GLU A 198 -33.06 -26.83 32.12
CA GLU A 198 -32.40 -27.76 31.18
C GLU A 198 -30.96 -27.30 30.82
N PRO A 199 -30.09 -28.17 30.27
CA PRO A 199 -28.68 -27.84 30.05
C PRO A 199 -28.41 -26.73 29.01
N ILE A 200 -29.41 -26.33 28.22
CA ILE A 200 -29.27 -25.31 27.16
C ILE A 200 -28.75 -23.96 27.71
N PRO A 201 -29.36 -23.33 28.73
CA PRO A 201 -28.82 -22.13 29.37
C PRO A 201 -27.41 -22.30 29.98
N LEU A 202 -27.05 -23.51 30.45
CA LEU A 202 -25.69 -23.76 30.94
C LEU A 202 -24.66 -23.73 29.80
N VAL A 203 -24.93 -24.40 28.69
CA VAL A 203 -24.07 -24.42 27.50
C VAL A 203 -23.98 -23.04 26.86
N ALA A 204 -25.12 -22.35 26.71
CA ALA A 204 -25.17 -20.99 26.18
C ALA A 204 -24.37 -20.03 27.07
N GLY A 205 -24.62 -20.02 28.38
CA GLY A 205 -23.90 -19.15 29.33
C GLY A 205 -22.39 -19.38 29.31
N LEU A 206 -21.94 -20.63 29.21
CA LEU A 206 -20.52 -20.96 29.04
C LEU A 206 -19.96 -20.43 27.71
N GLY A 207 -20.71 -20.53 26.60
CA GLY A 207 -20.34 -19.96 25.30
C GLY A 207 -20.19 -18.42 25.35
N PHE A 208 -21.13 -17.73 26.01
CA PHE A 208 -21.03 -16.29 26.29
C PHE A 208 -19.75 -15.96 27.07
N LEU A 209 -19.41 -16.74 28.10
CA LEU A 209 -18.14 -16.53 28.84
C LEU A 209 -16.90 -16.74 27.96
N VAL A 210 -16.83 -17.82 27.19
CA VAL A 210 -15.67 -18.11 26.32
C VAL A 210 -15.47 -17.02 25.29
N ILE A 211 -16.55 -16.56 24.63
CA ILE A 211 -16.49 -15.46 23.66
C ILE A 211 -16.06 -14.15 24.34
N GLY A 212 -16.64 -13.82 25.49
CA GLY A 212 -16.28 -12.60 26.24
C GLY A 212 -14.82 -12.57 26.69
N VAL A 213 -14.28 -13.69 27.19
CA VAL A 213 -12.86 -13.82 27.53
C VAL A 213 -11.98 -13.70 26.29
N GLY A 214 -12.38 -14.32 25.17
CA GLY A 214 -11.67 -14.21 23.89
C GLY A 214 -11.56 -12.77 23.39
N LEU A 215 -12.65 -12.01 23.43
CA LEU A 215 -12.67 -10.59 23.05
C LEU A 215 -11.79 -9.74 23.98
N LEU A 216 -11.80 -9.97 25.29
CA LEU A 216 -10.88 -9.29 26.21
C LEU A 216 -9.41 -9.63 25.92
N PHE A 217 -9.10 -10.86 25.52
CA PHE A 217 -7.73 -11.24 25.14
C PHE A 217 -7.27 -10.50 23.87
N VAL A 218 -8.15 -10.37 22.87
CA VAL A 218 -7.87 -9.57 21.65
C VAL A 218 -7.58 -8.11 22.00
N VAL A 219 -8.42 -7.47 22.82
CA VAL A 219 -8.22 -6.07 23.25
C VAL A 219 -6.95 -5.91 24.08
N ALA A 220 -6.65 -6.86 24.97
CA ALA A 220 -5.42 -6.83 25.77
C ALA A 220 -4.16 -6.93 24.89
N ASN A 221 -4.18 -7.78 23.86
CA ASN A 221 -3.09 -7.91 22.91
C ASN A 221 -2.94 -6.66 22.03
N ALA A 222 -4.04 -6.08 21.54
CA ALA A 222 -4.04 -4.83 20.78
C ALA A 222 -3.43 -3.69 21.60
N ARG A 223 -3.91 -3.48 22.83
CA ARG A 223 -3.40 -2.43 23.73
C ARG A 223 -1.91 -2.60 24.07
N LEU A 224 -1.44 -3.85 24.19
CA LEU A 224 -0.02 -4.13 24.41
C LEU A 224 0.82 -3.79 23.16
N SER A 225 0.34 -4.15 21.97
CA SER A 225 0.96 -3.84 20.68
C SER A 225 1.06 -2.33 20.44
N ASP A 226 -0.03 -1.59 20.66
CA ASP A 226 -0.09 -0.13 20.47
C ASP A 226 0.85 0.61 21.43
N ARG A 227 0.97 0.12 22.67
CA ARG A 227 1.93 0.62 23.65
C ARG A 227 3.36 0.37 23.22
N PHE A 228 3.71 -0.85 22.81
CA PHE A 228 5.07 -1.15 22.34
C PHE A 228 5.44 -0.33 21.10
N ARG A 229 4.53 -0.18 20.14
CA ARG A 229 4.76 0.68 18.96
C ARG A 229 5.00 2.14 19.37
N SER A 230 4.26 2.65 20.36
CA SER A 230 4.43 4.02 20.86
C SER A 230 5.73 4.22 21.67
N GLU A 231 6.16 3.21 22.44
CA GLU A 231 7.46 3.22 23.15
C GLU A 231 8.63 3.13 22.15
N GLU A 232 8.53 2.24 21.16
CA GLU A 232 9.51 2.12 20.06
C GLU A 232 9.59 3.39 19.21
N PHE A 233 8.45 4.05 18.91
CA PHE A 233 8.42 5.34 18.23
C PHE A 233 9.12 6.44 19.02
N ARG A 234 8.94 6.48 20.34
CA ARG A 234 9.66 7.43 21.22
C ARG A 234 11.15 7.14 21.29
N ASP A 235 11.56 5.88 21.27
CA ASP A 235 12.97 5.50 21.34
C ASP A 235 13.69 5.75 20.00
N ARG A 236 13.06 5.44 18.86
CA ARG A 236 13.56 5.80 17.52
C ARG A 236 13.60 7.31 17.30
N LEU A 237 12.54 8.04 17.68
CA LEU A 237 12.59 9.52 17.67
C LEU A 237 13.70 10.05 18.56
N ARG A 238 13.93 9.46 19.74
CA ARG A 238 15.04 9.88 20.61
C ARG A 238 16.38 9.63 19.95
N ALA A 239 16.57 8.49 19.26
CA ALA A 239 17.80 8.18 18.54
C ALA A 239 18.05 9.15 17.37
N VAL A 240 17.01 9.48 16.59
CA VAL A 240 17.07 10.48 15.49
C VAL A 240 17.22 11.92 16.03
N ASN A 241 16.73 12.22 17.24
CA ASN A 241 16.78 13.53 17.88
C ASN A 241 17.91 13.65 18.94
N VAL A 242 18.93 12.77 18.93
CA VAL A 242 20.14 13.01 19.74
C VAL A 242 21.06 13.98 18.99
N GLY A 243 20.93 15.27 19.31
CA GLY A 243 21.88 16.33 18.94
C GLY A 243 21.36 17.32 17.90
N GLY A 244 20.58 16.84 16.94
CA GLY A 244 20.21 17.61 15.74
C GLY A 244 21.21 17.47 14.60
N GLU A 245 22.40 16.92 14.87
CA GLU A 245 23.35 16.46 13.86
C GLU A 245 22.77 15.32 12.99
N ARG A 246 23.02 15.39 11.69
CA ARG A 246 22.62 14.40 10.70
C ARG A 246 23.46 13.12 10.84
N PRO A 247 22.90 11.91 10.62
CA PRO A 247 23.68 10.67 10.67
C PRO A 247 24.83 10.63 9.67
N ASP A 248 26.01 10.22 10.17
CA ASP A 248 27.27 10.13 9.41
C ASP A 248 27.20 9.29 8.13
N PHE A 249 26.17 8.48 7.91
CA PHE A 249 26.05 7.59 6.74
C PHE A 249 25.31 8.20 5.55
N LEU A 250 24.61 9.33 5.72
CA LEU A 250 23.83 9.93 4.63
C LEU A 250 24.75 10.41 3.48
N PRO A 251 24.27 10.38 2.22
CA PRO A 251 25.01 10.87 1.06
C PRO A 251 24.91 12.39 0.90
N VAL A 252 24.71 13.14 2.00
CA VAL A 252 24.44 14.59 2.00
C VAL A 252 25.14 15.26 3.19
N ASP A 253 25.95 16.30 2.95
CA ASP A 253 26.70 17.03 3.98
C ASP A 253 25.84 17.98 4.83
N GLU A 254 26.36 18.46 5.97
CA GLU A 254 25.61 19.33 6.90
C GLU A 254 25.01 20.60 6.25
N ASP A 255 25.58 21.07 5.13
CA ASP A 255 25.11 22.22 4.35
C ASP A 255 24.02 21.85 3.32
N GLY A 256 23.69 20.58 3.14
CA GLY A 256 22.64 20.08 2.24
C GLY A 256 23.11 19.67 0.83
N ASN A 257 24.42 19.52 0.60
CA ASN A 257 24.97 19.15 -0.71
C ASN A 257 25.16 17.63 -0.82
N LEU A 258 24.85 17.07 -1.99
CA LEU A 258 25.09 15.65 -2.29
C LEU A 258 26.59 15.33 -2.28
N THR A 259 27.01 14.37 -1.46
CA THR A 259 28.40 13.93 -1.35
C THR A 259 28.69 12.81 -2.35
N SER A 260 29.52 13.09 -3.36
CA SER A 260 29.84 12.13 -4.45
C SER A 260 30.54 10.85 -4.01
N ASP A 261 31.06 10.79 -2.78
CA ASP A 261 31.75 9.62 -2.19
C ASP A 261 30.77 8.57 -1.64
N ARG A 262 29.45 8.83 -1.71
CA ARG A 262 28.38 7.94 -1.20
C ARG A 262 27.13 7.80 -2.07
N SER A 263 26.98 8.59 -3.14
CA SER A 263 25.93 8.41 -4.15
C SER A 263 26.20 7.21 -5.09
N ASP A 264 26.94 6.21 -4.62
CA ASP A 264 27.17 4.91 -5.29
C ASP A 264 25.99 3.94 -5.05
N GLY A 265 24.88 4.44 -4.49
CA GLY A 265 23.62 3.71 -4.42
C GLY A 265 23.08 3.45 -5.83
N GLU A 266 22.66 2.22 -6.10
CA GLU A 266 22.09 1.88 -7.41
C GLU A 266 20.72 2.57 -7.55
N ARG A 267 20.67 3.62 -8.38
CA ARG A 267 19.45 4.39 -8.69
C ARG A 267 18.39 3.45 -9.24
N GLU A 268 17.24 3.40 -8.59
CA GLU A 268 16.09 2.64 -9.05
C GLU A 268 14.99 3.60 -9.48
N THR A 269 14.65 3.59 -10.77
CA THR A 269 13.50 4.35 -11.28
C THR A 269 12.22 3.65 -10.83
N VAL A 270 11.37 4.36 -10.10
CA VAL A 270 10.06 3.83 -9.64
C VAL A 270 9.01 3.95 -10.74
N LEU A 271 9.13 4.99 -11.55
CA LEU A 271 8.23 5.30 -12.66
C LEU A 271 8.72 4.62 -13.97
N PRO A 272 7.83 4.30 -14.93
CA PRO A 272 8.23 3.94 -16.27
C PRO A 272 8.93 5.12 -16.96
N PRO A 273 9.75 4.88 -18.00
CA PRO A 273 10.36 5.95 -18.77
C PRO A 273 9.28 6.78 -19.48
N SER A 274 9.36 8.12 -19.35
CA SER A 274 8.55 9.07 -20.13
C SER A 274 9.21 9.37 -21.48
N GLU A 275 8.46 9.85 -22.49
CA GLU A 275 9.07 10.31 -23.76
C GLU A 275 9.88 11.63 -23.59
N HIS A 276 9.88 12.22 -22.38
CA HIS A 276 10.54 13.48 -22.07
C HIS A 276 11.96 13.34 -21.48
N ASP A 277 12.46 12.11 -21.29
CA ASP A 277 13.78 11.83 -20.70
C ASP A 277 14.93 11.53 -21.71
N GLU A 278 14.73 11.76 -23.03
CA GLU A 278 15.76 11.63 -24.10
C GLU A 278 16.46 12.95 -24.54
#